data_AF-A0AAN8VTP7-F1
#
_entry.id   AF-A0AAN8VTP7-F1
#
_cell.length_a   1.000
_cell.length_b   1.000
_cell.length_c   1.000
_cell.angle_alpha   90.00
_cell.angle_beta   90.00
_cell.angle_gamma   90.00
#
_symmetry.space_group_name_H-M   'P 1'
#
loop_
_entity.id
_entity.type
_entity.pdbx_description
1 polymer ?
#
loop_
_entity_poly.entity_id
_entity_poly.type
_entity_poly.pdbx_seq_one_letter_code
_entity_poly.pdbx_strand_id
1 'polypeptide(L)'
;MIQLLFLVLIAEGAVALLLLVNIGPLRELVMKSLDQLKTGKGPATVKTIAGTLLVILLSSVTSILKIQNKGAKLGTMSPMDQVLWRTHLLEASLMGFTLFLGFLIDRMHYYLQEYITLRNNIGASKYKLEQLQKEKLQLIEKEEKASKEIKQLQGEISKLSESLKKLKMESEEKDKKVETAEAHVAALQKQSAELLLEYDRLKRISENGGLRMKLGSLCWQRHLQLKLRKFSMLNRDSKLQHENPYRNKR
;
A
#
# COMPACT_ATOMS: atom_id res chain seq x y z
N MET A 1 -37.18 -64.02 -26.92
CA MET A 1 -37.43 -62.62 -26.53
C MET A 1 -37.38 -62.44 -25.01
N ILE A 2 -38.13 -63.25 -24.25
CA ILE A 2 -38.20 -63.16 -22.78
C ILE A 2 -36.82 -63.21 -22.08
N GLN A 3 -35.91 -64.11 -22.47
CA GLN A 3 -34.56 -64.20 -21.87
C GLN A 3 -33.72 -62.91 -22.04
N LEU A 4 -33.82 -62.25 -23.20
CA LEU A 4 -33.12 -60.98 -23.46
C LEU A 4 -33.70 -59.86 -22.60
N LEU A 5 -35.03 -59.80 -22.47
CA LEU A 5 -35.70 -58.82 -21.61
C LEU A 5 -35.32 -59.01 -20.13
N PHE A 6 -35.17 -60.24 -19.65
CA PHE A 6 -34.65 -60.51 -18.31
C PHE A 6 -33.20 -60.04 -18.13
N LEU A 7 -32.35 -60.25 -19.13
CA LEU A 7 -30.96 -59.80 -19.08
C LEU A 7 -30.86 -58.27 -19.04
N VAL A 8 -31.66 -57.57 -19.86
CA VAL A 8 -31.77 -56.11 -19.83
C VAL A 8 -32.31 -55.62 -18.49
N LEU A 9 -33.36 -56.26 -17.95
CA LEU A 9 -33.92 -55.94 -16.65
C LEU A 9 -32.91 -56.09 -15.52
N ILE A 10 -32.09 -57.15 -15.56
CA ILE A 10 -31.01 -57.37 -14.58
C ILE A 10 -29.92 -56.31 -14.74
N ALA A 11 -29.54 -55.96 -15.97
CA ALA A 11 -28.56 -54.91 -16.22
C ALA A 11 -29.04 -53.53 -15.74
N GLU A 12 -30.28 -53.14 -16.10
CA GLU A 12 -30.92 -51.91 -15.62
C GLU A 12 -31.08 -51.91 -14.10
N GLY A 13 -31.49 -53.05 -13.52
CA GLY A 13 -31.59 -53.23 -12.07
C GLY A 13 -30.24 -53.10 -11.37
N ALA A 14 -29.16 -53.64 -11.95
CA ALA A 14 -27.81 -53.47 -11.43
C ALA A 14 -27.35 -52.02 -11.47
N VAL A 15 -27.64 -51.29 -12.55
CA VAL A 15 -27.35 -49.85 -12.66
C VAL A 15 -28.16 -49.05 -11.64
N ALA A 16 -29.46 -49.33 -11.48
CA ALA A 16 -30.31 -48.71 -10.47
C ALA A 16 -29.82 -49.00 -9.04
N LEU A 17 -29.37 -50.23 -8.77
CA LEU A 17 -28.75 -50.59 -7.49
C LEU A 17 -27.42 -49.87 -7.27
N LEU A 18 -26.57 -49.74 -8.29
CA LEU A 18 -25.32 -48.96 -8.21
C LEU A 18 -25.58 -47.48 -7.91
N LEU A 19 -26.69 -46.94 -8.42
CA LEU A 19 -27.14 -45.56 -8.13
C LEU A 19 -27.68 -45.43 -6.70
N LEU A 20 -28.34 -46.48 -6.17
CA LEU A 20 -28.91 -46.50 -4.83
C LEU A 20 -27.88 -46.80 -3.74
N VAL A 21 -26.93 -47.70 -4.02
CA VAL A 21 -25.83 -48.04 -3.13
C VAL A 21 -24.88 -46.86 -3.11
N ASN A 22 -24.98 -46.05 -2.05
CA ASN A 22 -24.33 -44.76 -1.84
C ASN A 22 -22.80 -44.83 -1.70
N ILE A 23 -22.10 -45.34 -2.72
CA ILE A 23 -20.64 -45.35 -2.80
C ILE A 23 -20.23 -44.23 -3.74
N GLY A 24 -19.77 -43.11 -3.17
CA GLY A 24 -19.36 -41.91 -3.89
C GLY A 24 -18.55 -42.14 -5.19
N PRO A 25 -17.51 -43.00 -5.22
CA PRO A 25 -16.72 -43.22 -6.44
C PRO A 25 -17.45 -44.02 -7.52
N LEU A 26 -18.34 -44.94 -7.16
CA LEU A 26 -19.12 -45.71 -8.15
C LEU A 26 -20.14 -44.83 -8.87
N ARG A 27 -20.75 -43.89 -8.14
CA ARG A 27 -21.66 -42.90 -8.72
C ARG A 27 -20.96 -42.05 -9.78
N GLU A 28 -19.71 -41.67 -9.56
CA GLU A 28 -18.93 -40.91 -10.55
C GLU A 28 -18.61 -41.76 -11.80
N LEU A 29 -18.36 -43.05 -11.62
CA LEU A 29 -18.10 -43.98 -12.71
C LEU A 29 -19.35 -44.19 -13.59
N VAL A 30 -20.52 -44.43 -12.97
CA VAL A 30 -21.81 -44.58 -13.66
C VAL A 30 -22.20 -43.30 -14.38
N MET A 31 -21.93 -42.14 -13.78
CA MET A 31 -22.16 -40.84 -14.43
C MET A 31 -21.25 -40.65 -15.65
N LYS A 32 -19.95 -40.98 -15.55
CA LYS A 32 -19.02 -40.88 -16.69
C LYS A 32 -19.43 -41.78 -17.85
N SER A 33 -19.90 -43.00 -17.58
CA SER A 33 -20.39 -43.90 -18.63
C SER A 33 -21.71 -43.43 -19.24
N LEU A 34 -22.64 -42.91 -18.44
CA LEU A 34 -23.89 -42.35 -18.96
C LEU A 34 -23.67 -41.04 -19.73
N ASP A 35 -22.76 -40.18 -19.25
CA ASP A 35 -22.41 -38.93 -19.90
C ASP A 35 -21.72 -39.21 -21.24
N GLN A 36 -20.84 -40.21 -21.36
CA GLN A 36 -20.31 -40.61 -22.66
C GLN A 36 -21.43 -41.02 -23.64
N LEU A 37 -22.47 -41.72 -23.15
CA LEU A 37 -23.61 -42.13 -23.95
C LEU A 37 -24.52 -40.94 -24.34
N LYS A 38 -24.62 -39.93 -23.47
CA LYS A 38 -25.59 -38.82 -23.58
C LYS A 38 -24.99 -37.53 -24.17
N THR A 39 -23.69 -37.30 -24.04
CA THR A 39 -23.00 -36.07 -24.52
C THR A 39 -22.93 -35.98 -26.05
N GLY A 40 -23.16 -37.08 -26.77
CA GLY A 40 -23.22 -37.06 -28.23
C GLY A 40 -24.47 -36.39 -28.83
N LYS A 41 -25.54 -36.17 -28.05
CA LYS A 41 -26.82 -35.62 -28.56
C LYS A 41 -27.42 -34.62 -27.57
N GLY A 42 -27.54 -33.36 -28.00
CA GLY A 42 -27.81 -32.20 -27.13
C GLY A 42 -29.13 -32.23 -26.30
N PRO A 43 -29.30 -31.24 -25.40
CA PRO A 43 -30.38 -31.18 -24.40
C PRO A 43 -31.79 -31.11 -25.00
N ALA A 44 -31.93 -30.64 -26.24
CA ALA A 44 -33.20 -30.65 -26.97
C ALA A 44 -33.65 -32.08 -27.32
N THR A 45 -32.70 -32.96 -27.68
CA THR A 45 -32.96 -34.34 -28.06
C THR A 45 -33.43 -35.17 -26.86
N VAL A 46 -32.91 -34.89 -25.67
CA VAL A 46 -33.31 -35.58 -24.43
C VAL A 46 -34.77 -35.30 -24.09
N LYS A 47 -35.24 -34.05 -24.25
CA LYS A 47 -36.65 -33.68 -24.02
C LYS A 47 -37.59 -34.38 -25.01
N THR A 48 -37.20 -34.48 -26.27
CA THR A 48 -37.97 -35.23 -27.28
C THR A 48 -37.98 -36.74 -27.01
N ILE A 49 -36.86 -37.32 -26.56
CA ILE A 49 -36.79 -38.74 -26.21
C ILE A 49 -37.73 -39.06 -25.04
N ALA A 50 -37.72 -38.23 -23.99
CA ALA A 50 -38.64 -38.38 -22.86
C ALA A 50 -40.11 -38.31 -23.30
N GLY A 51 -40.45 -37.38 -24.20
CA GLY A 51 -41.79 -37.29 -24.79
C GLY A 51 -42.16 -38.53 -25.59
N THR A 52 -41.28 -39.03 -26.46
CA THR A 52 -41.54 -40.25 -27.25
C THR A 52 -41.68 -41.50 -26.37
N LEU A 53 -40.88 -41.63 -25.31
CA LEU A 53 -40.96 -42.75 -24.37
C LEU A 53 -42.29 -42.74 -23.59
N LEU A 54 -42.77 -41.56 -23.20
CA LEU A 54 -44.06 -41.42 -22.51
C LEU A 54 -45.24 -41.83 -23.41
N VAL A 55 -45.19 -41.48 -24.70
CA VAL A 55 -46.18 -41.91 -25.69
C VAL A 55 -46.15 -43.43 -25.89
N ILE A 56 -44.97 -44.02 -25.96
CA ILE A 56 -44.80 -45.48 -26.08
C ILE A 56 -45.39 -46.19 -24.85
N LEU A 57 -45.15 -45.69 -23.64
CA LEU A 57 -45.72 -46.25 -22.40
C LEU A 57 -47.26 -46.18 -22.40
N LEU A 58 -47.84 -45.06 -22.81
CA LEU A 58 -49.30 -44.90 -22.92
C LEU A 58 -49.91 -45.87 -23.94
N SER A 59 -49.20 -46.08 -25.06
CA SER A 59 -49.59 -47.04 -26.10
C SER A 59 -49.61 -48.49 -25.57
N SER A 60 -48.62 -48.87 -24.75
CA SER A 60 -48.56 -50.20 -24.16
C SER A 60 -49.70 -50.45 -23.15
N VAL A 61 -50.01 -49.46 -22.30
CA VAL A 61 -51.12 -49.57 -21.33
C VAL A 61 -52.48 -49.70 -22.02
N THR A 62 -52.71 -48.90 -23.06
CA THR A 62 -53.98 -48.95 -23.82
C THR A 62 -54.15 -50.26 -24.58
N SER A 63 -53.06 -50.88 -25.05
CA SER A 63 -53.08 -52.18 -25.70
C SER A 63 -53.48 -53.32 -24.75
N ILE A 64 -52.96 -53.31 -23.52
CA ILE A 64 -53.33 -54.27 -22.46
C ILE A 64 -54.81 -54.12 -22.08
N LEU A 65 -55.29 -52.89 -21.91
CA LEU A 65 -56.69 -52.61 -21.58
C LEU A 65 -57.64 -53.02 -22.72
N LYS A 66 -57.24 -52.84 -23.98
CA LYS A 66 -58.03 -53.29 -25.15
C LYS A 66 -58.13 -54.82 -25.22
N ILE A 67 -57.08 -55.55 -24.85
CA ILE A 67 -57.09 -57.02 -24.83
C ILE A 67 -58.00 -57.54 -23.71
N GLN A 68 -57.94 -56.95 -22.51
CA GLN A 68 -58.87 -57.30 -21.42
C GLN A 68 -60.33 -56.97 -21.76
N ASN A 69 -60.59 -55.81 -22.34
CA ASN A 69 -61.95 -55.43 -22.75
C ASN A 69 -62.52 -56.29 -23.88
N LYS A 70 -61.67 -56.85 -24.76
CA LYS A 70 -62.10 -57.81 -25.78
C LYS A 70 -62.34 -59.20 -25.19
N GLY A 71 -61.49 -59.64 -24.25
CA GLY A 71 -61.67 -60.91 -23.55
C GLY A 71 -62.92 -60.93 -22.66
N ALA A 72 -63.24 -59.83 -21.99
CA ALA A 72 -64.46 -59.68 -21.19
C ALA A 72 -65.75 -59.67 -22.03
N LYS A 73 -65.68 -59.28 -23.31
CA LYS A 73 -66.83 -59.22 -24.22
C LYS A 73 -67.11 -60.52 -24.98
N LEU A 74 -66.14 -61.43 -25.08
CA LEU A 74 -66.24 -62.63 -25.93
C LEU A 74 -66.56 -63.93 -25.18
N GLY A 75 -66.56 -63.97 -23.85
CA GLY A 75 -67.20 -65.02 -23.03
C GLY A 75 -66.70 -66.47 -23.16
N THR A 76 -65.92 -66.84 -24.19
CA THR A 76 -65.40 -68.19 -24.44
C THR A 76 -63.90 -68.13 -24.70
N MET A 77 -63.11 -68.22 -23.62
CA MET A 77 -61.66 -68.31 -23.72
C MET A 77 -61.28 -69.74 -24.10
N SER A 78 -60.76 -69.94 -25.32
CA SER A 78 -60.15 -71.20 -25.75
C SER A 78 -58.88 -71.49 -24.92
N PRO A 79 -58.62 -72.74 -24.51
CA PRO A 79 -57.43 -73.10 -23.71
C PRO A 79 -56.10 -72.78 -24.40
N MET A 80 -56.08 -72.69 -25.73
CA MET A 80 -54.92 -72.26 -26.52
C MET A 80 -54.67 -70.74 -26.40
N ASP A 81 -55.74 -69.95 -26.38
CA ASP A 81 -55.68 -68.49 -26.24
C ASP A 81 -55.28 -68.07 -24.83
N GLN A 82 -55.55 -68.91 -23.83
CA GLN A 82 -55.13 -68.69 -22.45
C GLN A 82 -53.59 -68.71 -22.29
N VAL A 83 -52.89 -69.62 -22.96
CA VAL A 83 -51.42 -69.70 -22.88
C VAL A 83 -50.76 -68.58 -23.71
N LEU A 84 -51.33 -68.29 -24.88
CA LEU A 84 -50.83 -67.21 -25.75
C LEU A 84 -51.04 -65.83 -25.12
N TRP A 85 -52.16 -65.61 -24.42
CA TRP A 85 -52.41 -64.36 -23.72
C TRP A 85 -51.48 -64.16 -22.52
N ARG A 86 -51.18 -65.21 -21.73
CA ARG A 86 -50.25 -65.11 -20.58
C ARG A 86 -48.84 -64.72 -21.02
N THR A 87 -48.37 -65.26 -22.14
CA THR A 87 -47.03 -64.97 -22.68
C THR A 87 -46.95 -63.56 -23.28
N HIS A 88 -47.92 -63.14 -24.09
CA HIS A 88 -47.96 -61.76 -24.62
C HIS A 88 -48.20 -60.70 -23.54
N LEU A 89 -49.01 -61.00 -22.52
CA LEU A 89 -49.19 -60.12 -21.36
C LEU A 89 -47.90 -60.00 -20.54
N LEU A 90 -47.19 -61.12 -20.33
CA LEU A 90 -45.91 -61.13 -19.63
C LEU A 90 -44.86 -60.34 -20.43
N GLU A 91 -44.76 -60.56 -21.74
CA GLU A 91 -43.82 -59.85 -22.61
C GLU A 91 -44.12 -58.34 -22.67
N ALA A 92 -45.39 -57.95 -22.81
CA ALA A 92 -45.80 -56.55 -22.82
C ALA A 92 -45.55 -55.84 -21.48
N SER A 93 -45.81 -56.51 -20.35
CA SER A 93 -45.54 -55.94 -19.03
C SER A 93 -44.04 -55.81 -18.76
N LEU A 94 -43.24 -56.81 -19.15
CA LEU A 94 -41.77 -56.79 -19.02
C LEU A 94 -41.13 -55.69 -19.89
N MET A 95 -41.63 -55.50 -21.11
CA MET A 95 -41.21 -54.39 -21.99
C MET A 95 -41.61 -53.03 -21.40
N GLY A 96 -42.76 -52.93 -20.75
CA GLY A 96 -43.17 -51.73 -20.01
C GLY A 96 -42.26 -51.44 -18.81
N PHE A 97 -41.90 -52.47 -18.04
CA PHE A 97 -41.02 -52.34 -16.87
C PHE A 97 -39.59 -51.91 -17.22
N THR A 98 -39.00 -52.48 -18.27
CA THR A 98 -37.66 -52.08 -18.74
C THR A 98 -37.64 -50.63 -19.22
N LEU A 99 -38.63 -50.23 -20.04
CA LEU A 99 -38.79 -48.82 -20.44
C LEU A 99 -38.99 -47.87 -19.25
N PHE A 100 -39.76 -48.30 -18.25
CA PHE A 100 -39.98 -47.52 -17.03
C PHE A 100 -38.71 -47.38 -16.18
N LEU A 101 -37.93 -48.46 -16.02
CA LEU A 101 -36.66 -48.43 -15.30
C LEU A 101 -35.62 -47.58 -16.02
N GLY A 102 -35.49 -47.71 -17.34
CA GLY A 102 -34.66 -46.83 -18.15
C GLY A 102 -35.02 -45.35 -17.98
N PHE A 103 -36.32 -45.03 -17.94
CA PHE A 103 -36.79 -43.66 -17.68
C PHE A 103 -36.48 -43.17 -16.26
N LEU A 104 -36.66 -44.02 -15.24
CA LEU A 104 -36.28 -43.68 -13.87
C LEU A 104 -34.78 -43.41 -13.75
N ILE A 105 -33.94 -44.24 -14.39
CA ILE A 105 -32.48 -44.04 -14.45
C ILE A 105 -32.16 -42.69 -15.12
N ASP A 106 -32.81 -42.37 -16.24
CA ASP A 106 -32.59 -41.10 -16.95
C ASP A 106 -32.95 -39.87 -16.09
N ARG A 107 -34.07 -39.95 -15.37
CA ARG A 107 -34.51 -38.88 -14.46
C ARG A 107 -33.61 -38.76 -13.23
N MET A 108 -33.19 -39.89 -12.67
CA MET A 108 -32.25 -39.91 -11.55
C MET A 108 -30.90 -39.34 -11.97
N HIS A 109 -30.40 -39.66 -13.17
CA HIS A 109 -29.17 -39.08 -13.73
C HIS A 109 -29.19 -37.55 -13.71
N TYR A 110 -30.30 -36.95 -14.15
CA TYR A 110 -30.47 -35.49 -14.14
C TYR A 110 -30.36 -34.91 -12.72
N TYR A 111 -31.06 -35.48 -11.74
CA TYR A 111 -30.96 -35.03 -10.34
C TYR A 111 -29.56 -35.27 -9.76
N LEU A 112 -28.89 -36.35 -10.15
CA LEU A 112 -27.56 -36.69 -9.67
C LEU A 112 -26.50 -35.75 -10.24
N GLN A 113 -26.65 -35.32 -11.50
CA GLN A 113 -25.77 -34.36 -12.17
C GLN A 113 -25.85 -32.98 -11.50
N GLU A 114 -27.06 -32.52 -11.18
CA GLU A 114 -27.28 -31.27 -10.45
C GLU A 114 -26.61 -31.33 -9.07
N TYR A 115 -26.79 -32.44 -8.34
CA TYR A 115 -26.18 -32.64 -7.04
C TYR A 115 -24.63 -32.67 -7.09
N ILE A 116 -24.04 -33.29 -8.11
CA ILE A 116 -22.59 -33.33 -8.30
C ILE A 116 -22.06 -31.93 -8.63
N THR A 117 -22.73 -31.21 -9.51
CA THR A 117 -22.37 -29.82 -9.87
C THR A 117 -22.39 -28.93 -8.64
N LEU A 118 -23.45 -29.05 -7.82
CA LEU A 118 -23.58 -28.31 -6.57
C LEU A 118 -22.45 -28.68 -5.58
N ARG A 119 -22.14 -29.97 -5.44
CA ARG A 119 -21.04 -30.45 -4.59
C ARG A 119 -19.66 -29.96 -5.08
N ASN A 120 -19.42 -29.93 -6.38
CA ASN A 120 -18.17 -29.42 -6.95
C ASN A 120 -18.04 -27.90 -6.73
N ASN A 121 -19.13 -27.15 -6.87
CA ASN A 121 -19.15 -25.72 -6.56
C ASN A 121 -18.87 -25.45 -5.06
N ILE A 122 -19.43 -26.26 -4.16
CA ILE A 122 -19.15 -26.21 -2.73
C ILE A 122 -17.70 -26.62 -2.43
N GLY A 123 -17.15 -27.61 -3.13
CA GLY A 123 -15.75 -28.00 -3.01
C GLY A 123 -14.80 -26.88 -3.44
N ALA A 124 -15.09 -26.22 -4.57
CA ALA A 124 -14.33 -25.08 -5.05
C ALA A 124 -14.44 -23.87 -4.11
N SER A 125 -15.61 -23.62 -3.50
CA SER A 125 -15.77 -22.55 -2.52
C SER A 125 -14.98 -22.84 -1.24
N LYS A 126 -14.96 -24.09 -0.76
CA LYS A 126 -14.14 -24.51 0.38
C LYS A 126 -12.65 -24.31 0.12
N TYR A 127 -12.15 -24.70 -1.05
CA TYR A 127 -10.76 -24.47 -1.43
C TYR A 127 -10.40 -22.97 -1.46
N LYS A 128 -11.26 -22.14 -2.06
CA LYS A 128 -11.09 -20.68 -2.07
C LYS A 128 -11.14 -20.09 -0.66
N LEU A 129 -12.02 -20.59 0.21
CA LEU A 129 -12.08 -20.16 1.62
C LEU A 129 -10.82 -20.53 2.38
N GLU A 130 -10.28 -21.73 2.19
CA GLU A 130 -9.01 -22.14 2.82
C GLU A 130 -7.83 -21.30 2.33
N GLN A 131 -7.78 -20.96 1.03
CA GLN A 131 -6.77 -20.04 0.50
C GLN A 131 -6.89 -18.64 1.13
N LEU A 132 -8.10 -18.07 1.15
CA LEU A 132 -8.35 -16.76 1.76
C LEU A 132 -8.04 -16.75 3.26
N GLN A 133 -8.29 -17.85 3.98
CA GLN A 133 -7.90 -17.98 5.39
C GLN A 133 -6.38 -17.96 5.57
N LYS A 134 -5.62 -18.67 4.73
CA LYS A 134 -4.15 -18.64 4.76
C LYS A 134 -3.61 -17.24 4.46
N GLU A 135 -4.18 -16.54 3.48
CA GLU A 135 -3.81 -15.16 3.17
C GLU A 135 -4.12 -14.21 4.33
N LYS A 136 -5.29 -14.35 4.96
CA LYS A 136 -5.66 -13.55 6.15
C LYS A 136 -4.68 -13.76 7.30
N LEU A 137 -4.26 -15.00 7.58
CA LEU A 137 -3.26 -15.28 8.61
C LEU A 137 -1.92 -14.61 8.30
N GLN A 138 -1.45 -14.67 7.04
CA GLN A 138 -0.22 -13.99 6.63
C GLN A 138 -0.33 -12.46 6.75
N LEU A 139 -1.48 -11.87 6.46
CA LEU A 139 -1.71 -10.44 6.64
C LEU A 139 -1.66 -10.04 8.12
N ILE A 140 -2.28 -10.83 9.00
CA ILE A 140 -2.23 -10.60 10.46
C ILE A 140 -0.77 -10.66 10.95
N GLU A 141 0.02 -11.65 10.53
CA GLU A 141 1.44 -11.72 10.90
C GLU A 141 2.25 -10.53 10.40
N LYS A 142 1.98 -10.05 9.18
CA LYS A 142 2.62 -8.85 8.62
C LYS A 142 2.20 -7.58 9.38
N GLU A 143 0.92 -7.47 9.74
CA GLU A 143 0.39 -6.36 10.52
C GLU A 143 1.00 -6.34 11.93
N GLU A 144 1.17 -7.49 12.58
CA GLU A 144 1.86 -7.58 13.86
C GLU A 144 3.32 -7.16 13.76
N LYS A 145 4.05 -7.58 12.72
CA LYS A 145 5.43 -7.14 12.46
C LYS A 145 5.51 -5.63 12.25
N ALA A 146 4.65 -5.08 11.39
CA ALA A 146 4.56 -3.65 11.16
C ALA A 146 4.21 -2.89 12.45
N SER A 147 3.32 -3.42 13.28
CA SER A 147 2.96 -2.81 14.57
C SER A 147 4.14 -2.76 15.55
N LYS A 148 5.02 -3.77 15.52
CA LYS A 148 6.25 -3.81 16.33
C LYS A 148 7.25 -2.78 15.81
N GLU A 149 7.44 -2.70 14.50
CA GLU A 149 8.30 -1.69 13.85
C GLU A 149 7.80 -0.27 14.15
N ILE A 150 6.49 -0.01 14.05
CA ILE A 150 5.89 1.29 14.39
C ILE A 150 6.16 1.66 15.85
N LYS A 151 6.02 0.71 16.79
CA LYS A 151 6.33 0.94 18.21
C LYS A 151 7.81 1.24 18.44
N GLN A 152 8.71 0.56 17.73
CA GLN A 152 10.15 0.83 17.80
C GLN A 152 10.47 2.23 17.27
N LEU A 153 9.97 2.57 16.08
CA LEU A 153 10.15 3.89 15.47
C LEU A 153 9.57 5.00 16.36
N GLN A 154 8.41 4.79 16.98
CA GLN A 154 7.84 5.74 17.93
C GLN A 154 8.74 5.95 19.16
N GLY A 155 9.40 4.89 19.64
CA GLY A 155 10.40 4.97 20.71
C GLY A 155 11.71 5.64 20.29
N GLU A 156 12.12 5.52 19.03
CA GLU A 156 13.26 6.27 18.48
C GLU A 156 12.92 7.75 18.31
N ILE A 157 11.71 8.07 17.83
CA ILE A 157 11.21 9.44 17.72
C ILE A 157 11.17 10.12 19.09
N SER A 158 10.71 9.43 20.15
CA SER A 158 10.69 10.01 21.50
C SER A 158 12.10 10.31 22.00
N LYS A 159 13.05 9.35 21.88
CA LYS A 159 14.47 9.55 22.22
C LYS A 159 15.10 10.71 21.44
N LEU A 160 14.88 10.76 20.13
CA LEU A 160 15.39 11.85 19.29
C LEU A 160 14.78 13.18 19.69
N SER A 161 13.49 13.23 19.99
CA SER A 161 12.81 14.46 20.44
C SER A 161 13.35 14.98 21.78
N GLU A 162 13.69 14.08 22.71
CA GLU A 162 14.33 14.45 23.98
C GLU A 162 15.75 14.98 23.76
N SER A 163 16.53 14.32 22.89
CA SER A 163 17.88 14.78 22.53
C SER A 163 17.86 16.15 21.84
N LEU A 164 16.86 16.41 20.99
CA LEU A 164 16.65 17.70 20.34
C LEU A 164 16.29 18.79 21.36
N LYS A 165 15.40 18.50 22.33
CA LYS A 165 15.09 19.45 23.41
C LYS A 165 16.36 19.78 24.22
N LYS A 166 17.15 18.76 24.57
CA LYS A 166 18.41 18.97 25.31
C LYS A 166 19.40 19.83 24.52
N LEU A 167 19.62 19.54 23.24
CA LEU A 167 20.50 20.32 22.38
C LEU A 167 20.00 21.75 22.17
N LYS A 168 18.68 21.95 22.07
CA LYS A 168 18.10 23.28 21.97
C LYS A 168 18.35 24.12 23.22
N MET A 169 18.18 23.53 24.41
CA MET A 169 18.53 24.20 25.67
C MET A 169 20.03 24.53 25.74
N GLU A 170 20.90 23.63 25.27
CA GLU A 170 22.35 23.87 25.22
C GLU A 170 22.72 25.00 24.23
N SER A 171 22.04 25.07 23.08
CA SER A 171 22.19 26.18 22.12
C SER A 171 21.75 27.49 22.73
N GLU A 172 20.56 27.56 23.34
CA GLU A 172 20.06 28.77 23.98
C GLU A 172 20.99 29.25 25.12
N GLU A 173 21.64 28.32 25.84
CA GLU A 173 22.64 28.66 26.86
C GLU A 173 23.93 29.21 26.23
N LYS A 174 24.40 28.61 25.12
CA LYS A 174 25.57 29.10 24.39
C LYS A 174 25.30 30.46 23.75
N ASP A 175 24.12 30.69 23.20
CA ASP A 175 23.74 31.97 22.60
C ASP A 175 23.77 33.09 23.65
N LYS A 176 23.24 32.85 24.86
CA LYS A 176 23.36 33.81 25.98
C LYS A 176 24.83 34.07 26.36
N LYS A 177 25.67 33.04 26.37
CA LYS A 177 27.12 33.20 26.63
C LYS A 177 27.82 33.98 25.53
N VAL A 178 27.41 33.81 24.27
CA VAL A 178 27.91 34.59 23.15
C VAL A 178 27.43 36.04 23.28
N GLU A 179 26.17 36.31 23.58
CA GLU A 179 25.66 37.66 23.82
C GLU A 179 26.41 38.36 24.97
N THR A 180 26.69 37.67 26.08
CA THR A 180 27.47 38.26 27.17
C THR A 180 28.93 38.51 26.75
N ALA A 181 29.55 37.58 26.03
CA ALA A 181 30.90 37.75 25.50
C ALA A 181 30.98 38.90 24.48
N GLU A 182 29.99 39.03 23.60
CA GLU A 182 29.87 40.13 22.64
C GLU A 182 29.68 41.47 23.34
N ALA A 183 28.84 41.53 24.38
CA ALA A 183 28.69 42.73 25.20
C ALA A 183 30.01 43.11 25.91
N HIS A 184 30.77 42.12 26.40
CA HIS A 184 32.09 42.33 26.97
C HIS A 184 33.10 42.84 25.92
N VAL A 185 33.11 42.27 24.71
CA VAL A 185 33.96 42.73 23.61
C VAL A 185 33.59 44.15 23.19
N ALA A 186 32.29 44.48 23.08
CA ALA A 186 31.81 45.81 22.74
C ALA A 186 32.19 46.84 23.83
N ALA A 187 32.10 46.47 25.11
CA ALA A 187 32.54 47.32 26.22
C ALA A 187 34.06 47.56 26.18
N LEU A 188 34.86 46.52 25.92
CA LEU A 188 36.31 46.64 25.75
C LEU A 188 36.67 47.49 24.53
N GLN A 189 35.97 47.31 23.40
CA GLN A 189 36.12 48.15 22.21
C GLN A 189 35.84 49.62 22.54
N LYS A 190 34.75 49.91 23.27
CA LYS A 190 34.42 51.26 23.71
C LYS A 190 35.50 51.85 24.61
N GLN A 191 35.99 51.09 25.58
CA GLN A 191 37.12 51.51 26.42
C GLN A 191 38.37 51.80 25.59
N SER A 192 38.70 50.94 24.62
CA SER A 192 39.85 51.13 23.74
C SER A 192 39.71 52.36 22.83
N ALA A 193 38.50 52.65 22.34
CA ALA A 193 38.20 53.84 21.55
C ALA A 193 38.32 55.13 22.38
N GLU A 194 37.86 55.11 23.63
CA GLU A 194 38.01 56.23 24.57
C GLU A 194 39.50 56.50 24.85
N LEU A 195 40.29 55.44 25.11
CA LEU A 195 41.74 55.55 25.31
C LEU A 195 42.45 56.07 24.06
N LEU A 196 42.03 55.67 22.85
CA LEU A 196 42.54 56.21 21.59
C LEU A 196 42.25 57.71 21.45
N LEU A 197 41.03 58.15 21.79
CA LEU A 197 40.66 59.57 21.76
C LEU A 197 41.46 60.39 22.79
N GLU A 198 41.69 59.85 24.00
CA GLU A 198 42.57 60.49 24.98
C GLU A 198 44.01 60.60 24.48
N TYR A 199 44.53 59.54 23.83
CA TYR A 199 45.84 59.54 23.22
C TYR A 199 45.98 60.63 22.14
N ASP A 200 45.01 60.72 21.23
CA ASP A 200 44.99 61.75 20.17
C ASP A 200 44.89 63.16 20.75
N ARG A 201 44.10 63.34 21.81
CA ARG A 201 43.98 64.62 22.53
C ARG A 201 45.31 65.04 23.17
N LEU A 202 45.98 64.12 23.86
CA LEU A 202 47.29 64.36 24.49
C LEU A 202 48.36 64.69 23.44
N LYS A 203 48.37 63.96 22.33
CA LYS A 203 49.28 64.23 21.20
C LYS A 203 49.07 65.64 20.62
N ARG A 204 47.82 66.05 20.42
CA ARG A 204 47.49 67.41 19.95
C ARG A 204 47.96 68.50 20.93
N ILE A 205 47.86 68.25 22.24
CA ILE A 205 48.35 69.19 23.27
C ILE A 205 49.88 69.28 23.25
N SER A 206 50.58 68.15 23.12
CA SER A 206 52.05 68.15 23.09
C SER A 206 52.60 68.86 21.84
N GLU A 207 51.98 68.65 20.68
CA GLU A 207 52.31 69.36 19.44
C GLU A 207 52.06 70.88 19.57
N ASN A 208 50.92 71.28 20.15
CA ASN A 208 50.65 72.69 20.44
C ASN A 208 51.62 73.29 21.46
N GLY A 209 52.07 72.52 22.46
CA GLY A 209 53.13 72.92 23.39
C GLY A 209 54.47 73.16 22.67
N GLY A 210 54.83 72.26 21.74
CA GLY A 210 55.99 72.43 20.86
C GLY A 210 55.87 73.66 19.96
N LEU A 211 54.67 73.92 19.41
CA LEU A 211 54.38 75.15 18.65
C LEU A 211 54.48 76.40 19.53
N ARG A 212 54.03 76.35 20.79
CA ARG A 212 54.18 77.46 21.75
C ARG A 212 55.64 77.70 22.13
N MET A 213 56.47 76.66 22.29
CA MET A 213 57.92 76.83 22.48
C MET A 213 58.58 77.43 21.23
N LYS A 214 58.19 77.00 20.02
CA LYS A 214 58.68 77.61 18.76
C LYS A 214 58.23 79.07 18.61
N LEU A 215 56.98 79.40 18.94
CA LEU A 215 56.49 80.77 18.94
C LEU A 215 57.16 81.62 20.04
N GLY A 216 57.42 81.03 21.21
CA GLY A 216 58.16 81.67 22.30
C GLY A 216 59.60 81.98 21.93
N SER A 217 60.31 81.05 21.29
CA SER A 217 61.67 81.28 20.79
C SER A 217 61.70 82.31 19.65
N LEU A 218 60.72 82.28 18.73
CA LEU A 218 60.55 83.31 17.70
C LEU A 218 60.24 84.70 18.31
N CYS A 219 59.40 84.76 19.34
CA CYS A 219 59.08 86.00 20.05
C CYS A 219 60.31 86.56 20.78
N TRP A 220 61.11 85.69 21.42
CA TRP A 220 62.39 86.07 22.01
C TRP A 220 63.39 86.57 20.96
N GLN A 221 63.48 85.90 19.81
CA GLN A 221 64.37 86.28 18.72
C GLN A 221 63.97 87.64 18.11
N ARG A 222 62.67 87.92 18.00
CA ARG A 222 62.13 89.22 17.55
C ARG A 222 62.33 90.33 18.59
N HIS A 223 62.19 90.02 19.87
CA HIS A 223 62.47 90.96 20.96
C HIS A 223 63.97 91.30 21.06
N LEU A 224 64.86 90.32 20.87
CA LEU A 224 66.31 90.54 20.81
C LEU A 224 66.69 91.40 19.61
N GLN A 225 66.09 91.16 18.44
CA GLN A 225 66.26 91.99 17.24
C GLN A 225 65.80 93.43 17.45
N LEU A 226 64.67 93.65 18.13
CA LEU A 226 64.19 95.00 18.48
C LEU A 226 65.11 95.71 19.49
N LYS A 227 65.64 94.98 20.49
CA LYS A 227 66.65 95.52 21.42
C LYS A 227 67.96 95.87 20.72
N LEU A 228 68.46 95.01 19.83
CA LEU A 228 69.65 95.29 19.01
C LEU A 228 69.43 96.48 18.06
N ARG A 229 68.24 96.61 17.45
CA ARG A 229 67.89 97.81 16.65
C ARG A 229 67.87 99.08 17.49
N LYS A 230 67.33 99.04 18.71
CA LYS A 230 67.30 100.19 19.62
C LYS A 230 68.71 100.55 20.12
N PHE A 231 69.56 99.56 20.38
CA PHE A 231 70.98 99.76 20.72
C PHE A 231 71.78 100.32 19.54
N SER A 232 71.46 99.92 18.30
CA SER A 232 72.08 100.48 17.08
C SER A 232 71.64 101.90 16.73
N MET A 233 70.52 102.37 17.30
CA MET A 233 70.11 103.78 17.22
C MET A 233 70.79 104.61 18.31
N LEU A 234 70.88 104.11 19.55
CA LEU A 234 71.55 104.83 20.65
C LEU A 234 73.07 104.91 20.50
N ASN A 235 73.71 104.02 19.74
CA ASN A 235 75.15 104.09 19.43
C ASN A 235 75.47 104.94 18.18
N ARG A 236 74.49 105.67 17.64
CA ARG A 236 74.67 106.61 16.51
C ARG A 236 74.65 108.08 16.95
N ASP A 237 74.30 108.36 18.20
CA ASP A 237 74.32 109.72 18.80
C ASP A 237 75.56 110.00 19.65
N SER A 238 76.55 109.08 19.70
CA SER A 238 77.84 109.25 20.40
C SER A 238 79.06 109.33 19.47
N LYS A 239 78.86 109.75 18.21
CA LYS A 239 79.95 110.02 17.25
C LYS A 239 79.58 111.22 16.41
N LEU A 240 79.82 112.42 16.92
CA LEU A 240 80.06 113.67 16.16
C LEU A 240 80.32 114.82 17.15
N GLN A 241 81.45 114.77 17.86
CA GLN A 241 82.16 115.97 18.36
C GLN A 241 83.45 115.52 19.05
N HIS A 242 84.51 115.41 18.25
CA HIS A 242 85.88 115.84 18.55
C HIS A 242 86.85 115.05 17.66
N GLU A 243 87.29 115.70 16.57
CA GLU A 243 88.66 115.56 16.06
C GLU A 243 88.87 116.58 14.94
N ASN A 244 89.61 117.66 15.22
CA ASN A 244 90.77 118.08 14.41
C ASN A 244 91.52 119.26 15.06
N PRO A 245 92.84 119.13 15.31
CA PRO A 245 93.69 120.24 15.72
C PRO A 245 94.79 120.63 14.67
N TYR A 246 95.00 121.94 14.52
CA TYR A 246 96.18 122.73 14.08
C TYR A 246 96.69 122.81 12.61
N ARG A 247 96.57 124.04 12.04
CA ARG A 247 97.53 124.83 11.21
C ARG A 247 96.76 126.00 10.55
N ASN A 248 97.23 127.21 10.27
CA ASN A 248 98.48 127.95 10.47
C ASN A 248 98.24 129.42 10.00
N LYS A 249 99.06 130.36 10.50
CA LYS A 249 99.55 131.61 9.87
C LYS A 249 98.71 132.91 9.88
N ARG A 250 99.37 133.89 10.51
CA ARG A 250 99.45 135.35 10.24
C ARG A 250 98.32 136.22 10.74
#